data_AF-A0A2N6SZC9-F1
#
_entry.id   AF-A0A2N6SZC9-F1
#
_cell.length_a   1.000
_cell.length_b   1.000
_cell.length_c   1.000
_cell.angle_alpha   90.00
_cell.angle_beta   90.00
_cell.angle_gamma   90.00
#
_symmetry.space_group_name_H-M   'P 1'
#
loop_
_entity.id
_entity.type
_entity.pdbx_description
1 polymer ?
#
loop_
_entity_poly.entity_id
_entity_poly.type
_entity_poly.pdbx_seq_one_letter_code
_entity_poly.pdbx_strand_id
1 'polypeptide(L)'
;MDFFWPKLGIIIEFDGEVKMSGEYGDPVTAARKRLERDTALTNLGMRILHLKWAEVFTEAGIPTIRSFYGQFERFGGGYIGTWRLADLRR
;
A
#
# COMPACT_ATOMS: atom_id res chain seq x y z
N MET A 1 -6.17 3.94 0.07
CA MET A 1 -4.91 4.62 -0.27
C MET A 1 -4.84 5.98 0.35
N ASP A 2 -3.72 6.26 1.01
CA ASP A 2 -3.44 7.56 1.63
C ASP A 2 -2.46 8.37 0.78
N PHE A 3 -1.54 7.71 0.09
CA PHE A 3 -0.62 8.34 -0.86
C PHE A 3 -0.37 7.46 -2.08
N PHE A 4 -0.17 8.08 -3.26
CA PHE A 4 0.21 7.38 -4.48
C PHE A 4 1.27 8.17 -5.26
N TRP A 5 2.33 7.49 -5.68
CA TRP A 5 3.42 8.03 -6.51
C TRP A 5 3.34 7.44 -7.93
N PRO A 6 2.64 8.08 -8.88
CA PRO A 6 2.27 7.44 -10.15
C PRO A 6 3.46 7.01 -11.00
N LYS A 7 4.50 7.84 -11.05
CA LYS A 7 5.72 7.56 -11.83
C LYS A 7 6.49 6.33 -11.32
N LEU A 8 6.30 5.97 -10.05
CA LEU A 8 6.96 4.83 -9.43
C LEU A 8 6.01 3.63 -9.28
N GLY A 9 4.70 3.81 -9.48
CA GLY A 9 3.72 2.78 -9.18
C GLY A 9 3.65 2.41 -7.70
N ILE A 10 4.03 3.32 -6.79
CA ILE A 10 4.08 3.07 -5.34
C ILE A 10 2.85 3.65 -4.66
N ILE A 11 2.17 2.83 -3.87
CA ILE A 11 1.13 3.21 -2.92
C ILE A 11 1.69 3.21 -1.51
N ILE A 12 1.26 4.17 -0.69
CA ILE A 12 1.40 4.10 0.76
C ILE A 12 0.01 4.08 1.39
N GLU A 13 -0.20 3.14 2.31
CA GLU A 13 -1.41 3.08 3.14
C GLU A 13 -1.03 3.05 4.62
N PHE A 14 -1.70 3.90 5.40
CA PHE A 14 -1.58 3.93 6.85
C PHE A 14 -2.66 3.04 7.47
N ASP A 15 -2.22 1.94 8.06
CA ASP A 15 -3.09 1.05 8.81
C ASP A 15 -3.44 1.74 10.14
N GLY A 16 -4.69 2.20 10.26
CA GLY A 16 -5.24 2.71 11.52
C GLY A 16 -5.62 1.56 12.46
N GLU A 17 -5.19 1.64 13.73
CA GLU A 17 -5.51 0.61 14.74
C GLU A 17 -7.03 0.42 14.98
N VAL A 18 -7.81 1.45 14.66
CA VAL A 18 -9.27 1.50 14.88
C VAL A 18 -10.04 0.48 14.02
N LYS A 19 -9.47 -0.05 12.93
CA LYS A 19 -10.19 -0.98 12.03
C LYS A 19 -10.27 -2.43 12.54
N MET A 20 -9.66 -2.76 13.68
CA MET A 20 -9.64 -4.10 14.25
C MET A 20 -10.51 -4.25 15.52
N SER A 21 -11.24 -3.20 15.92
CA SER A 21 -12.10 -3.21 17.12
C SER A 21 -13.38 -4.05 16.99
N GLY A 22 -13.67 -4.61 15.81
CA GLY A 22 -14.94 -5.30 15.52
C GLY A 22 -16.13 -4.37 15.33
N GLU A 23 -15.94 -3.06 15.51
CA GLU A 23 -16.99 -2.03 15.34
C GLU A 23 -17.38 -1.83 13.86
N TYR A 24 -16.53 -2.25 12.92
CA TYR A 24 -16.69 -2.09 11.47
C TYR A 24 -16.84 -3.41 10.68
N GLY A 25 -17.47 -4.42 11.27
CA GLY A 25 -17.81 -5.71 10.63
C GLY A 25 -16.82 -6.84 10.92
N ASP A 26 -17.04 -8.00 10.29
CA ASP A 26 -16.24 -9.22 10.49
C ASP A 26 -14.76 -9.01 10.09
N PRO A 27 -13.79 -9.15 11.03
CA PRO A 27 -12.36 -8.98 10.77
C PRO A 27 -11.83 -9.91 9.68
N VAL A 28 -12.37 -11.12 9.54
CA VAL A 28 -11.95 -12.08 8.51
C VAL A 28 -12.35 -11.57 7.12
N THR A 29 -13.58 -11.10 6.99
CA THR A 29 -14.08 -10.47 5.77
C THR A 29 -13.28 -9.21 5.41
N ALA A 30 -12.91 -8.38 6.40
CA ALA A 30 -12.09 -7.19 6.18
C ALA A 30 -10.67 -7.54 5.70
N ALA A 31 -10.03 -8.54 6.31
CA ALA A 31 -8.71 -9.02 5.90
C ALA A 31 -8.74 -9.60 4.47
N ARG A 32 -9.79 -10.37 4.14
CA ARG A 32 -9.97 -10.92 2.78
C ARG A 32 -10.11 -9.82 1.73
N LYS A 33 -10.97 -8.83 1.97
CA LYS A 33 -11.16 -7.69 1.05
C LYS A 33 -9.86 -6.89 0.85
N ARG A 34 -9.07 -6.71 1.91
CA ARG A 34 -7.75 -6.05 1.82
C ARG A 34 -6.80 -6.85 0.94
N LEU A 35 -6.69 -8.16 1.18
CA LEU A 35 -5.84 -9.06 0.37
C LEU A 35 -6.26 -9.07 -1.11
N GLU A 36 -7.56 -9.15 -1.39
CA GLU A 36 -8.11 -9.12 -2.76
C GLU A 36 -7.72 -7.81 -3.47
N ARG A 37 -7.87 -6.67 -2.80
CA ARG A 37 -7.47 -5.36 -3.32
C ARG A 37 -5.97 -5.26 -3.55
N ASP A 38 -5.16 -5.68 -2.57
CA ASP A 38 -3.70 -5.61 -2.65
C ASP A 38 -3.18 -6.48 -3.81
N THR A 39 -3.79 -7.65 -4.00
CA THR A 39 -3.49 -8.55 -5.12
C THR A 39 -3.84 -7.91 -6.46
N ALA A 40 -5.03 -7.31 -6.58
CA ALA A 40 -5.45 -6.65 -7.81
C ALA A 40 -4.50 -5.51 -8.21
N LEU A 41 -4.12 -4.66 -7.27
CA LEU A 41 -3.18 -3.55 -7.50
C LEU A 41 -1.76 -4.05 -7.82
N THR A 42 -1.30 -5.12 -7.17
CA THR A 42 0.00 -5.73 -7.44
C THR A 42 0.05 -6.35 -8.84
N ASN A 43 -1.03 -7.01 -9.28
CA ASN A 43 -1.17 -7.54 -10.64
C ASN A 43 -1.17 -6.45 -11.71
N LEU A 44 -1.58 -5.23 -11.36
CA LEU A 44 -1.46 -4.03 -12.19
C LEU A 44 -0.05 -3.42 -12.16
N GLY A 45 0.93 -4.11 -11.58
CA GLY A 45 2.33 -3.67 -11.52
C GLY A 45 2.62 -2.67 -10.40
N MET A 46 1.67 -2.42 -9.50
CA MET A 46 1.89 -1.52 -8.38
C MET A 46 2.66 -2.20 -7.24
N ARG A 47 3.20 -1.38 -6.33
CA ARG A 47 3.81 -1.82 -5.07
C ARG A 47 3.18 -1.06 -3.92
N ILE A 48 2.74 -1.78 -2.89
CA ILE A 48 2.01 -1.20 -1.76
C ILE A 48 2.88 -1.29 -0.52
N LEU A 49 3.10 -0.15 0.12
CA LEU A 49 3.74 -0.06 1.43
C LEU A 49 2.66 0.22 2.47
N HIS A 50 2.46 -0.73 3.38
CA HIS A 50 1.62 -0.51 4.56
C HIS A 50 2.49 -0.05 5.74
N LEU A 51 2.09 1.04 6.38
CA LEU A 51 2.74 1.57 7.57
C LEU A 51 1.69 1.73 8.68
N LYS A 52 2.06 1.46 9.92
CA LYS A 52 1.24 1.84 11.07
C LYS A 52 1.55 3.28 11.45
N TRP A 53 0.56 4.01 11.97
CA TRP A 53 0.80 5.35 12.51
C TRP A 53 1.89 5.37 13.59
N ALA A 54 1.94 4.34 14.44
CA ALA A 54 3.00 4.21 15.43
C ALA A 54 4.41 4.12 14.81
N GLU A 55 4.56 3.51 13.63
CA GLU A 55 5.83 3.42 12.92
C GLU A 55 6.23 4.75 12.26
N VAL A 56 5.26 5.63 11.99
CA VAL A 56 5.50 6.97 11.42
C VAL A 56 5.93 7.96 12.50
N PHE A 57 5.26 7.91 13.66
CA PHE A 57 5.56 8.79 14.79
C PHE A 57 6.81 8.36 15.57
N THR A 58 7.37 7.20 15.23
CA THR A 58 8.66 6.73 15.73
C THR A 58 9.64 6.61 14.56
N GLU A 59 10.94 6.48 14.86
CA GLU A 59 11.94 6.22 13.80
C GLU A 59 11.84 4.80 13.21
N ALA A 60 10.94 3.94 13.74
CA ALA A 60 10.82 2.54 13.35
C ALA A 60 10.34 2.33 11.90
N GLY A 61 9.66 3.30 11.29
CA GLY A 61 9.23 3.24 9.89
C GLY A 61 10.34 3.50 8.88
N ILE A 62 11.44 4.16 9.29
CA ILE A 62 12.53 4.53 8.37
C ILE A 62 13.20 3.31 7.72
N PRO A 63 13.59 2.26 8.48
CA PRO A 63 14.16 1.05 7.89
C PRO A 63 13.22 0.35 6.90
N THR A 64 11.92 0.32 7.20
CA THR A 64 10.88 -0.29 6.35
C THR A 64 10.78 0.44 5.02
N ILE A 65 10.68 1.78 5.04
CA ILE A 65 10.62 2.61 3.83
C ILE A 65 11.90 2.42 2.99
N ARG A 66 13.08 2.42 3.63
CA ARG A 66 14.36 2.24 2.93
C ARG A 66 14.47 0.86 2.28
N SER A 67 14.12 -0.20 3.01
CA SER A 67 14.14 -1.58 2.50
C SER A 67 13.18 -1.76 1.33
N PHE A 68 11.95 -1.22 1.47
CA PHE A 68 10.95 -1.24 0.40
C PHE A 68 11.47 -0.57 -0.87
N TYR A 69 12.04 0.63 -0.76
CA TYR A 69 12.58 1.34 -1.91
C TYR A 69 13.78 0.61 -2.53
N GLY A 70 14.70 0.09 -1.71
CA GLY A 70 15.85 -0.68 -2.22
C GLY A 70 15.44 -1.96 -2.95
N GLN A 71 14.40 -2.65 -2.48
CA GLN A 71 13.82 -3.80 -3.20
C GLN A 71 13.15 -3.36 -4.51
N PHE A 72 12.39 -2.26 -4.47
CA PHE A 72 11.78 -1.68 -5.66
C PHE A 72 12.83 -1.40 -6.74
N GLU A 73 13.93 -0.70 -6.41
CA GLU A 73 15.00 -0.43 -7.35
C GLU A 73 15.67 -1.73 -7.87
N ARG A 74 15.96 -2.67 -6.96
CA ARG A 74 16.63 -3.94 -7.31
C ARG A 74 15.85 -4.79 -8.29
N PHE A 75 14.52 -4.78 -8.23
CA PHE A 75 13.66 -5.56 -9.11
C PHE A 75 13.24 -4.79 -10.37
N GLY A 76 13.98 -3.75 -10.76
CA GLY A 76 13.72 -2.98 -11.98
C GLY A 76 12.54 -2.03 -11.83
N GLY A 77 12.43 -1.40 -10.66
CA GLY A 77 11.37 -0.49 -10.29
C GLY A 77 10.97 0.47 -11.41
N GLY A 78 9.68 0.43 -11.75
CA GLY A 78 9.14 1.20 -12.86
C GLY A 78 7.90 0.53 -13.42
N TYR A 79 6.75 1.17 -13.25
CA TYR A 79 5.57 0.83 -14.01
C TYR A 79 5.70 1.41 -15.43
N ILE A 80 5.64 0.56 -16.45
CA ILE A 80 5.83 0.94 -17.87
C ILE A 80 4.49 1.33 -18.55
N GLY A 81 3.37 1.32 -17.83
CA GLY A 81 2.08 1.70 -18.36
C GLY A 81 1.76 3.20 -18.21
N THR A 82 0.73 3.66 -18.91
CA THR A 82 0.17 5.00 -18.75
C THR A 82 -1.12 4.89 -17.94
N TRP A 83 -1.16 5.51 -16.75
CA TRP A 83 -2.41 5.62 -15.99
C TRP A 83 -3.19 6.85 -16.43
N ARG A 84 -4.51 6.71 -16.61
CA ARG A 84 -5.42 7.85 -16.49
C ARG A 84 -5.98 7.87 -15.07
N LEU A 85 -6.13 9.04 -14.47
CA LEU A 85 -6.75 9.20 -13.13
C LEU A 85 -8.13 8.52 -13.01
N ALA A 86 -8.81 8.29 -14.15
CA ALA A 86 -10.07 7.55 -14.23
C ALA A 86 -9.96 6.06 -13.83
N ASP A 87 -8.78 5.44 -13.98
CA ASP A 87 -8.57 4.02 -13.67
C ASP A 87 -8.43 3.76 -12.16
N LEU A 88 -8.19 4.83 -11.38
CA LEU A 88 -7.99 4.78 -9.93
C LEU A 88 -9.27 5.11 -9.12
N ARG A 89 -10.38 5.42 -9.80
CA ARG A 89 -11.67 5.73 -9.17
C ARG A 89 -12.69 4.64 -9.48
N ARG A 90 -12.79 3.64 -8.61
CA ARG A 90 -13.99 2.80 -8.47
C ARG A 90 -14.31 2.58 -7.00
#